data_AF-A0A496YQE6-F1
#
_entry.id   AF-A0A496YQE6-F1
#
_cell.length_a   1.000
_cell.length_b   1.000
_cell.length_c   1.000
_cell.angle_alpha   90.00
_cell.angle_beta   90.00
_cell.angle_gamma   90.00
#
_symmetry.space_group_name_H-M   'P 1'
#
loop_
_entity.id
_entity.type
_entity.pdbx_description
1 polymer ?
#
loop_
_entity_poly.entity_id
_entity_poly.type
_entity_poly.pdbx_seq_one_letter_code
_entity_poly.pdbx_strand_id
1 'polypeptide(L)'
;MRTNRIIFILVLFWLFPLAAMAGRQNPKSIVLLVQGGDSLIAQEALKGLNKVKDLGSRWRFSCFTEDDIRKRDVQEDVRKANIVLADFMNVEYDLFLSKLLGEGTRVYSLRCGYLAEKLRKRNILPALSTEQYYQPATIDN
;
A
#
# COMPACT_ATOMS: atom_id res chain seq x y z
N MET A 1 -18.86 55.06 -0.98
CA MET A 1 -18.89 53.71 -1.59
C MET A 1 -17.48 53.12 -1.79
N ARG A 2 -16.69 52.92 -0.72
CA ARG A 2 -15.34 52.30 -0.83
C ARG A 2 -15.11 51.15 0.16
N THR A 3 -15.85 51.12 1.27
CA THR A 3 -15.67 50.13 2.35
C THR A 3 -16.25 48.75 2.02
N ASN A 4 -17.37 48.68 1.28
CA ASN A 4 -18.02 47.39 0.94
C ASN A 4 -17.20 46.52 -0.03
N ARG A 5 -16.26 47.09 -0.79
CA ARG A 5 -15.39 46.32 -1.70
C ARG A 5 -14.24 45.60 -0.99
N ILE A 6 -13.75 46.18 0.11
CA ILE A 6 -12.60 45.62 0.86
C ILE A 6 -13.02 44.41 1.69
N ILE A 7 -14.23 44.44 2.27
CA ILE A 7 -14.79 43.33 3.04
C ILE A 7 -15.02 42.11 2.15
N PHE A 8 -15.49 42.30 0.92
CA PHE A 8 -15.76 41.21 -0.02
C PHE A 8 -14.48 40.46 -0.45
N ILE A 9 -13.36 41.18 -0.59
CA ILE A 9 -12.06 40.60 -0.96
C ILE A 9 -11.45 39.81 0.22
N LEU A 10 -11.61 40.29 1.46
CA LEU A 10 -11.15 39.61 2.66
C LEU A 10 -11.92 38.30 2.93
N VAL A 11 -13.22 38.27 2.65
CA VAL A 11 -14.04 37.05 2.76
C VAL A 11 -13.63 36.00 1.71
N LEU A 12 -13.30 36.42 0.49
CA LEU A 12 -12.80 35.51 -0.55
C LEU A 12 -11.43 34.89 -0.20
N PHE A 13 -10.55 35.64 0.46
CA PHE A 13 -9.23 35.16 0.88
C PHE A 13 -9.30 34.13 2.02
N TRP A 14 -10.31 34.24 2.90
CA TRP A 14 -10.59 33.26 3.96
C TRP A 14 -11.30 32.00 3.46
N LEU A 15 -12.07 32.07 2.38
CA LEU A 15 -12.77 30.93 1.78
C LEU A 15 -11.90 30.12 0.80
N PHE A 16 -10.85 30.72 0.24
CA PHE A 16 -9.94 30.04 -0.69
C PHE A 16 -9.17 28.84 -0.10
N PRO A 17 -8.66 28.86 1.15
CA PRO A 17 -8.03 27.67 1.73
C PRO A 17 -9.04 26.55 2.02
N LEU A 18 -10.32 26.85 2.24
CA LEU A 18 -11.37 25.84 2.40
C LEU A 18 -11.73 25.13 1.08
N ALA A 19 -11.69 25.84 -0.06
CA ALA A 19 -11.88 25.23 -1.37
C ALA A 19 -10.64 24.45 -1.85
N ALA A 20 -9.43 24.87 -1.47
CA ALA A 20 -8.20 24.13 -1.74
C ALA A 20 -8.04 22.86 -0.86
N MET A 21 -8.77 22.79 0.26
CA MET A 21 -8.90 21.60 1.10
C MET A 21 -10.09 20.70 0.74
N ALA A 22 -10.70 20.88 -0.45
CA ALA A 22 -11.54 19.84 -1.05
C ALA A 22 -10.63 18.65 -1.38
N GLY A 23 -10.53 17.75 -0.40
CA GLY A 23 -9.47 16.77 -0.26
C GLY A 23 -9.30 15.89 -1.50
N ARG A 24 -8.14 16.03 -2.15
CA ARG A 24 -7.47 14.85 -2.69
C ARG A 24 -7.16 13.97 -1.49
N GLN A 25 -8.05 13.04 -1.18
CA GLN A 25 -7.69 11.94 -0.27
C GLN A 25 -6.43 11.31 -0.85
N ASN A 26 -5.35 11.26 -0.05
CA ASN A 26 -4.16 10.55 -0.48
C ASN A 26 -4.57 9.12 -0.86
N PRO A 27 -4.12 8.62 -2.02
CA PRO A 27 -4.48 7.28 -2.45
C PRO A 27 -4.01 6.28 -1.40
N LYS A 28 -4.85 5.29 -1.11
CA LYS A 28 -4.50 4.22 -0.17
C LYS A 28 -3.35 3.40 -0.74
N SER A 29 -2.45 2.92 0.10
CA SER A 29 -1.24 2.22 -0.32
C SER A 29 -1.40 0.70 -0.21
N ILE A 30 -1.03 0.01 -1.29
CA ILE A 30 -0.87 -1.45 -1.33
C ILE A 30 0.60 -1.75 -1.62
N VAL A 31 1.22 -2.54 -0.75
CA VAL A 31 2.59 -3.01 -0.91
C VAL A 31 2.57 -4.51 -1.17
N LEU A 32 3.23 -4.93 -2.24
CA LEU A 32 3.49 -6.32 -2.57
C LEU A 32 4.94 -6.65 -2.19
N LEU A 33 5.12 -7.67 -1.36
CA LEU A 33 6.41 -8.28 -1.06
C LEU A 33 6.43 -9.65 -1.73
N VAL A 34 7.20 -9.76 -2.81
CA VAL A 34 7.26 -10.98 -3.64
C VAL A 34 8.66 -11.57 -3.61
N GLN A 35 8.81 -12.82 -4.01
CA GLN A 35 10.15 -13.34 -4.31
C GLN A 35 10.76 -12.66 -5.55
N GLY A 36 12.09 -12.57 -5.59
CA GLY A 36 12.82 -11.97 -6.71
C GLY A 36 12.46 -12.57 -8.07
N GLY A 37 12.18 -13.88 -8.13
CA GLY A 37 11.74 -14.57 -9.34
C GLY A 37 10.39 -14.11 -9.91
N ASP A 38 9.48 -13.63 -9.05
CA ASP A 38 8.15 -13.18 -9.45
C ASP A 38 8.10 -11.67 -9.73
N SER A 39 9.18 -10.93 -9.42
CA SER A 39 9.22 -9.47 -9.44
C SER A 39 8.83 -8.86 -10.80
N LEU A 40 9.29 -9.44 -11.91
CA LEU A 40 8.97 -8.95 -13.26
C LEU A 40 7.48 -9.09 -13.58
N ILE A 41 6.89 -10.24 -13.23
CA ILE A 41 5.47 -10.52 -13.47
C ILE A 41 4.61 -9.62 -12.60
N ALA A 42 4.94 -9.50 -11.31
CA ALA A 42 4.24 -8.63 -10.37
C ALA A 42 4.30 -7.16 -10.82
N GLN A 43 5.46 -6.67 -11.26
CA GLN A 43 5.58 -5.30 -11.78
C GLN A 43 4.74 -5.08 -13.04
N GLU A 44 4.67 -6.06 -13.95
CA GLU A 44 3.85 -5.94 -15.16
C GLU A 44 2.36 -5.92 -14.82
N ALA A 45 1.91 -6.78 -13.88
CA ALA A 45 0.54 -6.76 -13.36
C ALA A 45 0.20 -5.40 -12.73
N LEU A 46 1.10 -4.83 -11.92
CA LEU A 46 0.90 -3.50 -11.31
C LEU A 46 0.81 -2.37 -12.36
N LYS A 47 1.59 -2.43 -13.44
CA LYS A 47 1.44 -1.48 -14.56
C LYS A 47 0.07 -1.60 -15.20
N GLY A 48 -0.46 -2.82 -15.33
CA GLY A 48 -1.82 -3.09 -15.79
C GLY A 48 -2.86 -2.44 -14.88
N LEU A 49 -2.77 -2.66 -13.57
CA LEU A 49 -3.68 -2.10 -12.57
C LEU A 49 -3.70 -0.57 -12.56
N ASN A 50 -2.54 0.07 -12.75
CA ASN A 50 -2.45 1.53 -12.84
C ASN A 50 -3.16 2.11 -14.06
N LYS A 51 -3.37 1.32 -15.12
CA LYS A 51 -4.13 1.72 -16.32
C LYS A 51 -5.65 1.54 -16.13
N VAL A 52 -6.09 0.79 -15.12
CA VAL A 52 -7.52 0.61 -14.84
C VAL A 52 -8.07 1.90 -14.26
N LYS A 53 -9.06 2.47 -14.96
CA LYS A 53 -9.75 3.70 -14.57
C LYS A 53 -10.29 3.55 -13.14
N ASP A 54 -10.19 4.61 -12.35
CA ASP A 54 -10.58 4.71 -10.94
C ASP A 54 -9.69 3.96 -9.94
N LEU A 55 -9.04 2.85 -10.30
CA LEU A 55 -8.13 2.11 -9.40
C LEU A 55 -6.83 2.89 -9.14
N GLY A 56 -6.13 3.32 -10.19
CA GLY A 56 -4.86 4.06 -10.05
C GLY A 56 -5.00 5.44 -9.39
N SER A 57 -6.23 6.00 -9.36
CA SER A 57 -6.52 7.26 -8.67
C SER A 57 -6.79 7.09 -7.17
N ARG A 58 -7.21 5.89 -6.76
CA ARG A 58 -7.62 5.56 -5.39
C ARG A 58 -6.54 4.79 -4.63
N TRP A 59 -5.68 4.09 -5.36
CA TRP A 59 -4.67 3.21 -4.80
C TRP A 59 -3.30 3.48 -5.41
N ARG A 60 -2.28 3.46 -4.55
CA ARG A 60 -0.88 3.46 -4.93
C ARG A 60 -0.33 2.06 -4.71
N PHE A 61 0.27 1.48 -5.75
CA PHE A 61 0.84 0.13 -5.69
C PHE A 61 2.37 0.21 -5.69
N SER A 62 3.01 -0.51 -4.77
CA SER A 62 4.46 -0.70 -4.73
C SER A 62 4.78 -2.20 -4.70
N CYS A 63 5.87 -2.61 -5.33
CA CYS A 63 6.36 -3.99 -5.31
C CYS A 63 7.83 -3.99 -4.88
N PHE A 64 8.16 -4.85 -3.92
CA PHE A 64 9.50 -5.01 -3.39
C PHE A 64 9.84 -6.49 -3.26
N THR A 65 11.13 -6.80 -3.31
CA THR A 65 11.65 -8.16 -3.13
C THR A 65 12.37 -8.32 -1.79
N GLU A 66 12.88 -9.51 -1.54
CA GLU A 66 13.69 -9.85 -0.38
C GLU A 66 14.97 -9.03 -0.26
N ASP A 67 15.51 -8.57 -1.39
CA ASP A 67 16.72 -7.73 -1.41
C ASP A 67 16.39 -6.27 -1.03
N ASP A 68 15.13 -5.87 -1.17
CA ASP A 68 14.67 -4.50 -0.96
C ASP A 68 14.33 -4.21 0.50
N ILE A 69 13.92 -5.21 1.29
CA ILE A 69 13.39 -5.00 2.66
C ILE A 69 14.41 -4.36 3.62
N ARG A 70 15.70 -4.43 3.30
CA ARG A 70 16.77 -3.81 4.09
C ARG A 70 16.92 -2.31 3.84
N LYS A 71 16.32 -1.78 2.76
CA LYS A 71 16.38 -0.37 2.39
C LYS A 71 15.42 0.47 3.23
N ARG A 72 15.83 1.68 3.62
CA ARG A 72 15.08 2.53 4.56
C ARG A 72 13.77 3.05 3.97
N ASP A 73 13.81 3.46 2.71
CA ASP A 73 12.65 3.92 1.94
C ASP A 73 11.56 2.84 1.86
N VAL A 74 11.95 1.60 1.59
CA VAL A 74 11.05 0.44 1.57
C VAL A 74 10.38 0.22 2.93
N GLN A 75 11.14 0.33 4.02
CA GLN A 75 10.60 0.22 5.38
C GLN A 75 9.57 1.30 5.69
N GLU A 76 9.79 2.53 5.23
CA GLU A 76 8.83 3.61 5.40
C GLU A 76 7.55 3.39 4.61
N ASP A 77 7.67 2.90 3.38
CA ASP A 77 6.51 2.58 2.54
C ASP A 77 5.67 1.44 3.14
N VAL A 78 6.33 0.38 3.64
CA VAL A 78 5.67 -0.73 4.35
C VAL A 78 4.98 -0.24 5.63
N ARG A 79 5.64 0.62 6.42
CA ARG A 79 5.08 1.18 7.66
C ARG A 79 3.81 1.99 7.42
N LYS A 80 3.76 2.71 6.29
CA LYS A 80 2.63 3.55 5.88
C LYS A 80 1.62 2.80 5.01
N ALA A 81 1.79 1.49 4.83
CA ALA A 81 0.93 0.68 3.99
C ALA A 81 -0.47 0.50 4.60
N ASN A 82 -1.53 0.63 3.80
CA ASN A 82 -2.87 0.23 4.21
C ASN A 82 -3.06 -1.29 4.06
N ILE A 83 -2.48 -1.85 3.00
CA ILE A 83 -2.52 -3.28 2.70
C ILE A 83 -1.10 -3.75 2.37
N VAL A 84 -0.70 -4.87 2.95
CA VAL A 84 0.51 -5.60 2.57
C VAL A 84 0.11 -6.99 2.08
N LEU A 85 0.49 -7.33 0.86
CA LEU A 85 0.44 -8.69 0.34
C LEU A 85 1.86 -9.25 0.35
N ALA A 86 2.09 -10.33 1.06
CA ALA A 86 3.42 -10.88 1.25
C ALA A 86 3.49 -12.36 0.87
N ASP A 87 4.51 -12.69 0.10
CA ASP A 87 4.90 -14.05 -0.25
C ASP A 87 5.82 -14.62 0.83
N PHE A 88 5.24 -15.36 1.78
CA PHE A 88 5.98 -15.86 2.94
C PHE A 88 6.92 -17.03 2.64
N MET A 89 7.20 -17.35 1.37
CA MET A 89 8.29 -18.26 1.01
C MET A 89 9.64 -17.81 1.58
N ASN A 90 9.84 -16.49 1.75
CA ASN A 90 10.99 -15.95 2.47
C ASN A 90 10.70 -15.84 3.98
N VAL A 91 11.47 -16.58 4.78
CA VAL A 91 11.35 -16.58 6.25
C VAL A 91 11.70 -15.23 6.86
N GLU A 92 12.43 -14.32 6.21
CA GLU A 92 12.73 -12.99 6.77
C GLU A 92 11.50 -12.07 6.84
N TYR A 93 10.46 -12.33 6.03
CA TYR A 93 9.28 -11.47 5.95
C TYR A 93 8.44 -11.46 7.23
N ASP A 94 8.35 -12.56 7.97
CA ASP A 94 7.59 -12.58 9.23
C ASP A 94 8.23 -11.63 10.26
N LEU A 95 9.55 -11.71 10.41
CA LEU A 95 10.29 -10.86 11.33
C LEU A 95 10.28 -9.40 10.87
N PHE A 96 10.50 -9.17 9.58
CA PHE A 96 10.48 -7.85 8.96
C PHE A 96 9.15 -7.13 9.19
N LEU A 97 8.05 -7.76 8.79
CA LEU A 97 6.70 -7.18 8.89
C LEU A 97 6.32 -6.91 10.33
N SER A 98 6.64 -7.83 11.25
CA SER A 98 6.28 -7.65 12.65
C SER A 98 6.94 -6.46 13.35
N LYS A 99 8.04 -5.93 12.79
CA LYS A 99 8.73 -4.75 13.33
C LYS A 99 8.21 -3.43 12.75
N LEU A 100 7.51 -3.48 11.63
CA LEU A 100 7.24 -2.29 10.81
C LEU A 100 5.77 -1.98 10.64
N LEU A 101 4.89 -2.97 10.73
CA LEU A 101 3.47 -2.76 10.47
C LEU A 101 2.86 -1.79 11.50
N GLY A 102 2.14 -0.80 10.98
CA GLY A 102 1.37 0.14 11.78
C GLY A 102 0.02 -0.46 12.21
N GLU A 103 -0.62 0.20 13.17
CA GLU A 103 -1.99 -0.14 13.56
C GLU A 103 -2.94 0.00 12.36
N GLY A 104 -3.77 -1.01 12.16
CA GLY A 104 -4.77 -1.03 11.09
C GLY A 104 -4.28 -1.46 9.71
N THR A 105 -2.98 -1.76 9.53
CA THR A 105 -2.49 -2.36 8.28
C THR A 105 -3.03 -3.79 8.13
N ARG A 106 -3.64 -4.09 6.98
CA ARG A 106 -4.13 -5.44 6.67
C ARG A 106 -3.04 -6.23 5.97
N VAL A 107 -2.79 -7.45 6.42
CA VAL A 107 -1.78 -8.34 5.83
C VAL A 107 -2.47 -9.51 5.15
N TYR A 108 -2.04 -9.83 3.94
CA TYR A 108 -2.54 -10.94 3.14
C TYR A 108 -1.36 -11.82 2.72
N SER A 109 -1.56 -13.12 2.77
CA SER A 109 -0.56 -14.10 2.35
C SER A 109 -0.72 -14.40 0.85
N LEU A 110 0.36 -14.30 0.08
CA LEU A 110 0.39 -14.72 -1.33
C LEU A 110 0.73 -16.20 -1.45
N ARG A 111 1.65 -16.70 -0.61
CA ARG A 111 1.99 -18.12 -0.48
C ARG A 111 2.50 -18.42 0.93
N CYS A 112 2.54 -19.71 1.26
CA CYS A 112 3.09 -20.22 2.51
C CYS A 112 2.39 -19.68 3.75
N GLY A 113 1.06 -19.87 3.82
CA GLY A 113 0.26 -19.46 4.97
C GLY A 113 0.77 -19.96 6.31
N TYR A 114 1.37 -21.15 6.35
CA TYR A 114 2.05 -21.64 7.56
C TYR A 114 3.13 -20.68 8.10
N LEU A 115 3.91 -20.05 7.21
CA LEU A 115 4.91 -19.06 7.60
C LEU A 115 4.25 -17.72 7.95
N ALA A 116 3.19 -17.34 7.25
CA ALA A 116 2.36 -16.18 7.60
C ALA A 116 1.80 -16.30 9.03
N GLU A 117 1.34 -17.49 9.44
CA GLU A 117 0.79 -17.76 10.77
C GLU A 117 1.76 -17.42 11.92
N LYS A 118 3.07 -17.37 11.69
CA LYS A 118 4.05 -16.92 12.69
C LYS A 118 3.82 -15.48 13.13
N LEU A 119 3.22 -14.64 12.28
CA LEU A 119 2.83 -13.27 12.61
C LEU A 119 1.76 -13.21 13.71
N ARG A 120 0.94 -14.26 13.89
CA ARG A 120 -0.09 -14.30 14.93
C ARG A 120 0.50 -14.22 16.33
N LYS A 121 1.71 -14.79 16.54
CA LYS A 121 2.46 -14.67 17.80
C LYS A 121 2.82 -13.24 18.16
N ARG A 122 2.66 -12.31 17.21
CA ARG A 122 2.98 -10.89 17.30
C ARG A 122 1.75 -10.02 17.08
N ASN A 123 0.55 -10.58 17.31
CA ASN A 123 -0.75 -9.91 17.19
C ASN A 123 -1.11 -9.42 15.78
N ILE A 124 -0.49 -9.99 14.74
CA ILE A 124 -0.84 -9.71 13.34
C ILE A 124 -1.51 -10.94 12.77
N LEU A 125 -2.74 -10.77 12.27
CA LEU A 125 -3.56 -11.85 11.72
C LEU A 125 -3.58 -11.75 10.19
N PRO A 126 -2.64 -12.39 9.47
CA PRO A 126 -2.67 -12.39 8.02
C PRO A 126 -3.87 -13.18 7.49
N ALA A 127 -4.51 -12.66 6.46
CA ALA A 127 -5.54 -13.37 5.71
C ALA A 127 -4.90 -14.32 4.70
N LEU A 128 -5.30 -15.59 4.72
CA LEU A 128 -4.74 -16.64 3.86
C LEU A 128 -5.56 -16.88 2.58
N SER A 129 -6.74 -16.28 2.47
CA SER A 129 -7.68 -16.50 1.36
C SER A 129 -7.14 -16.01 0.01
N THR A 130 -6.08 -15.21 -0.01
CA THR A 130 -5.44 -14.70 -1.22
C THR A 130 -4.49 -15.70 -1.89
N GLU A 131 -4.05 -16.74 -1.18
CA GLU A 131 -3.09 -17.70 -1.72
C GLU A 131 -3.62 -18.48 -2.92
N GLN A 132 -4.93 -18.74 -2.96
CA GLN A 132 -5.58 -19.45 -4.06
C GLN A 132 -5.56 -18.65 -5.38
N TYR A 133 -5.36 -17.34 -5.32
CA TYR A 133 -5.37 -16.48 -6.50
C TYR A 133 -3.98 -16.23 -7.06
N TYR A 134 -2.91 -16.44 -6.27
CA TYR A 134 -1.54 -16.08 -6.66
C TYR A 134 -0.74 -17.25 -7.26
N GLN A 135 -1.24 -18.49 -7.23
CA GLN A 135 -0.48 -19.67 -7.65
C GLN A 135 -0.99 -20.26 -8.98
N PRO A 136 -0.16 -20.34 -10.04
CA PRO A 136 1.22 -19.83 -10.16
C PRO A 136 1.28 -18.31 -10.33
N ALA A 137 2.44 -17.70 -10.08
CA ALA A 137 2.64 -16.26 -10.28
C ALA A 137 2.55 -15.92 -11.78
N THR A 138 1.44 -15.32 -12.19
CA THR A 138 1.18 -14.90 -13.58
C THR A 138 0.62 -13.47 -13.58
N ILE A 139 0.44 -12.85 -14.74
CA ILE A 139 -0.10 -11.48 -14.82
C ILE A 139 -1.58 -11.46 -14.38
N ASP A 140 -2.32 -12.53 -14.66
CA ASP A 140 -3.76 -12.62 -14.38
C ASP A 140 -4.07 -12.94 -12.91
N ASN A 141 -3.13 -13.61 -12.24
CA ASN A 141 -3.20 -14.11 -10.86
C ASN A 141 -2.64 -13.10 -9.85
#